data_AF-A0A495Z9G4-F1
#
_entry.id   AF-A0A495Z9G4-F1
#
_cell.length_a   1.000
_cell.length_b   1.000
_cell.length_c   1.000
_cell.angle_alpha   90.00
_cell.angle_beta   90.00
_cell.angle_gamma   90.00
#
_symmetry.space_group_name_H-M   'P 1'
#
loop_
_entity.id
_entity.type
_entity.pdbx_description
1 polymer ?
#
loop_
_entity_poly.entity_id
_entity_poly.type
_entity_poly.pdbx_seq_one_letter_code
_entity_poly.pdbx_strand_id
1 'polypeptide(L)'
;MRNIRTELRNVVELHKQDVLDHITSIPMTSEQIHAEIGVSFQSKSWTFDFTHKQVSKILSDLAWYGDIRSRTLYRNGNRTLYWRGIDYDWGRN
;
A
#
# COMPACT_ATOMS: atom_id res chain seq x y z
N MET A 1 -10.88 12.54 23.56
CA MET A 1 -10.67 11.27 22.85
C MET A 1 -10.18 11.59 21.45
N ARG A 2 -8.93 11.28 21.10
CA ARG A 2 -8.39 11.48 19.72
C ARG A 2 -9.12 10.55 18.77
N ASN A 3 -9.67 11.09 17.69
CA ASN A 3 -10.43 10.32 16.72
C ASN A 3 -9.47 9.68 15.71
N ILE A 4 -8.93 8.52 16.08
CA ILE A 4 -7.96 7.72 15.31
C ILE A 4 -8.41 7.50 13.86
N ARG A 5 -9.72 7.45 13.62
CA ARG A 5 -10.30 7.26 12.29
C ARG A 5 -10.09 8.48 11.37
N THR A 6 -10.11 9.69 11.91
CA THR A 6 -9.88 10.93 11.17
C THR A 6 -8.40 11.13 10.88
N GLU A 7 -7.53 10.85 11.85
CA GLU A 7 -6.08 10.92 11.67
C GLU A 7 -5.60 9.89 10.64
N LEU A 8 -6.10 8.65 10.69
CA LEU A 8 -5.81 7.64 9.67
C LEU A 8 -6.23 8.07 8.28
N ARG A 9 -7.39 8.71 8.14
CA ARG A 9 -7.90 9.17 6.85
C ARG A 9 -7.05 10.31 6.28
N ASN A 10 -6.64 11.27 7.12
CA ASN A 10 -5.72 12.32 6.72
C ASN A 10 -4.34 11.76 6.35
N VAL A 11 -3.86 10.75 7.06
CA VAL A 11 -2.64 10.02 6.72
C VAL A 11 -2.81 9.30 5.38
N VAL A 12 -3.93 8.60 5.13
CA VAL A 12 -4.21 8.00 3.83
C VAL A 12 -4.22 9.05 2.72
N GLU A 13 -4.87 10.19 2.92
CA GLU A 13 -4.95 11.26 1.90
C GLU A 13 -3.62 11.96 1.67
N LEU A 14 -2.83 12.23 2.72
CA LEU A 14 -1.50 12.83 2.63
C LEU A 14 -0.47 11.89 2.00
N HIS A 15 -0.57 10.58 2.24
CA HIS A 15 0.41 9.58 1.77
C HIS A 15 -0.07 8.71 0.63
N LYS A 16 -1.29 8.91 0.15
CA LYS A 16 -1.81 8.24 -1.03
C LYS A 16 -0.81 8.37 -2.18
N GLN A 17 -0.25 9.57 -2.38
CA GLN A 17 0.71 9.78 -3.45
C GLN A 17 2.04 9.05 -3.20
N ASP A 18 2.62 9.12 -2.00
CA ASP A 18 3.85 8.38 -1.66
C ASP A 18 3.65 6.86 -1.89
N VAL A 19 2.51 6.32 -1.44
CA VAL A 19 2.13 4.91 -1.61
C VAL A 19 1.96 4.57 -3.10
N LEU A 20 1.32 5.42 -3.88
CA LEU A 20 1.14 5.23 -5.33
C LEU A 20 2.49 5.27 -6.06
N ASP A 21 3.36 6.22 -5.73
CA ASP A 21 4.69 6.35 -6.35
C ASP A 21 5.52 5.06 -6.19
N HIS A 22 5.34 4.33 -5.09
CA HIS A 22 6.00 3.04 -4.86
C HIS A 22 5.29 1.83 -5.53
N ILE A 23 3.97 1.86 -5.70
CA ILE A 23 3.16 0.71 -6.16
C ILE A 23 2.85 0.77 -7.67
N THR A 24 3.21 1.86 -8.33
CA THR A 24 2.86 2.11 -9.73
C THR A 24 3.54 1.12 -10.68
N SER A 25 4.86 0.98 -10.67
CA SER A 25 5.55 0.24 -11.75
C SER A 25 5.69 -1.27 -11.53
N ILE A 26 5.87 -1.75 -10.30
CA ILE A 26 6.16 -3.16 -9.99
C ILE A 26 5.07 -3.71 -9.05
N PRO A 27 4.47 -4.88 -9.32
CA PRO A 27 3.57 -5.51 -8.36
C PRO A 27 4.29 -5.87 -7.05
N MET A 28 3.74 -5.44 -5.91
CA MET A 28 4.36 -5.66 -4.59
C MET A 28 3.37 -6.23 -3.58
N THR A 29 3.85 -7.01 -2.62
CA THR A 29 3.03 -7.45 -1.47
C THR A 29 2.89 -6.33 -0.44
N SER A 30 1.89 -6.44 0.44
CA SER A 30 1.72 -5.47 1.55
C SER A 30 2.94 -5.41 2.48
N GLU A 31 3.71 -6.49 2.60
CA GLU A 31 4.95 -6.54 3.38
C GLU A 31 6.08 -5.77 2.71
N GLN A 32 6.25 -5.96 1.39
CA GLN A 32 7.24 -5.22 0.61
C GLN A 32 6.91 -3.72 0.60
N ILE A 33 5.65 -3.38 0.40
CA ILE A 33 5.16 -1.99 0.45
C ILE A 33 5.41 -1.40 1.84
N HIS A 34 5.12 -2.14 2.91
CA HIS A 34 5.37 -1.71 4.28
C HIS A 34 6.87 -1.45 4.54
N ALA A 35 7.75 -2.30 4.03
CA ALA A 35 9.19 -2.11 4.15
C ALA A 35 9.69 -0.86 3.40
N GLU A 36 9.30 -0.69 2.13
CA GLU A 36 9.67 0.48 1.31
C GLU A 36 9.19 1.79 1.93
N ILE A 37 7.91 1.81 2.30
CA ILE A 37 7.27 2.97 2.92
C ILE A 37 7.89 3.24 4.29
N GLY A 38 8.19 2.19 5.07
CA GLY A 38 8.84 2.31 6.37
C GLY A 38 10.22 2.98 6.28
N VAL A 39 11.02 2.64 5.27
CA VAL A 39 12.33 3.27 5.00
C VAL A 39 12.15 4.74 4.60
N SER A 40 11.19 5.02 3.70
CA SER A 40 10.88 6.38 3.25
C SER A 40 10.41 7.27 4.41
N PHE A 41 9.61 6.75 5.34
CA PHE A 41 9.10 7.48 6.51
C PHE A 41 10.13 7.72 7.61
N GLN A 42 11.08 6.80 7.84
CA GLN A 42 12.17 7.04 8.79
C GLN A 42 13.01 8.26 8.39
N SER A 43 13.23 8.46 7.08
CA SER A 43 13.95 9.62 6.56
C SER A 43 13.22 10.95 6.78
N LYS A 44 11.88 10.93 6.88
CA LYS A 44 11.04 12.13 7.06
C LYS A 44 10.80 12.51 8.53
N SER A 45 11.41 11.80 9.51
CA SER A 45 11.30 12.06 10.97
C SER A 45 9.86 12.01 11.51
N TRP A 46 9.15 10.93 11.18
CA TRP A 46 7.78 10.71 11.63
C TRP A 46 7.71 9.85 12.89
N THR A 47 6.89 10.26 13.86
CA THR A 47 6.62 9.53 15.12
C THR A 47 5.47 8.52 15.02
N PHE A 48 4.89 8.35 13.83
CA PHE A 48 3.75 7.46 13.62
C PHE A 48 4.24 6.06 13.28
N ASP A 49 4.06 5.11 14.20
CA ASP A 49 4.40 3.70 13.98
C ASP A 49 3.40 3.08 12.99
N PHE A 50 3.79 3.03 11.72
CA PHE A 50 2.98 2.52 10.65
C PHE A 50 3.00 0.99 10.68
N THR A 51 1.93 0.38 11.17
CA THR A 51 1.82 -1.07 11.25
C THR A 51 1.44 -1.66 9.89
N HIS A 52 1.82 -2.92 9.65
CA HIS A 52 1.39 -3.68 8.48
C HIS A 52 -0.15 -3.69 8.26
N LYS A 53 -0.93 -3.65 9.36
CA LYS A 53 -2.39 -3.57 9.31
C LYS A 53 -2.88 -2.25 8.71
N GLN A 54 -2.22 -1.13 9.01
CA GLN A 54 -2.58 0.18 8.46
C GLN A 54 -2.22 0.24 6.97
N VAL A 55 -1.07 -0.30 6.57
CA VAL A 55 -0.70 -0.44 5.14
C VAL A 55 -1.75 -1.25 4.40
N SER A 56 -2.13 -2.42 4.93
CA SER A 56 -3.16 -3.26 4.32
C SER A 56 -4.51 -2.55 4.19
N LYS A 57 -4.87 -1.72 5.18
CA LYS A 57 -6.08 -0.88 5.12
C LYS A 57 -6.00 0.18 4.03
N ILE A 58 -4.87 0.88 3.91
CA ILE A 58 -4.65 1.89 2.86
C ILE A 58 -4.75 1.25 1.48
N LEU A 59 -4.10 0.10 1.28
CA LEU A 59 -4.16 -0.62 0.01
C LEU A 59 -5.59 -1.02 -0.36
N SER A 60 -6.37 -1.45 0.64
CA SER A 60 -7.78 -1.76 0.44
C SER A 60 -8.60 -0.52 0.08
N ASP A 61 -8.37 0.60 0.75
CA ASP A 61 -9.06 1.87 0.47
C ASP A 61 -8.67 2.40 -0.93
N LEU A 62 -7.38 2.38 -1.31
CA LEU A 62 -6.90 2.78 -2.64
C LEU A 62 -7.47 1.90 -3.75
N ALA A 63 -7.60 0.59 -3.51
CA ALA A 63 -8.25 -0.31 -4.46
C ALA A 63 -9.75 -0.05 -4.59
N TRP A 64 -10.42 0.33 -3.49
CA TRP A 64 -11.82 0.72 -3.50
C TRP A 64 -12.06 2.00 -4.32
N TYR A 65 -11.15 2.99 -4.22
CA TYR A 65 -11.21 4.21 -5.02
C TYR A 65 -10.73 4.02 -6.47
N GLY A 66 -10.19 2.85 -6.81
CA GLY A 66 -9.75 2.52 -8.16
C GLY A 66 -8.36 3.06 -8.53
N ASP A 67 -7.55 3.47 -7.56
CA ASP A 67 -6.18 3.94 -7.82
C ASP A 67 -5.21 2.78 -8.07
N ILE A 68 -5.46 1.64 -7.40
CA ILE A 68 -4.67 0.42 -7.52
C ILE A 68 -5.56 -0.80 -7.75
N ARG A 69 -4.97 -1.89 -8.19
CA ARG A 69 -5.61 -3.20 -8.28
C ARG A 69 -4.80 -4.22 -7.50
N SER A 70 -5.49 -5.28 -7.07
CA SER A 70 -4.83 -6.43 -6.48
C SER A 70 -4.99 -7.66 -7.36
N ARG A 71 -3.99 -8.54 -7.33
CA ARG A 71 -4.03 -9.86 -7.94
C ARG A 71 -3.47 -10.87 -6.96
N THR A 72 -4.21 -11.96 -6.77
CA THR A 72 -3.71 -13.12 -6.04
C THR A 72 -2.95 -14.01 -7.00
N LEU A 73 -1.70 -14.33 -6.67
CA LEU A 73 -0.90 -15.33 -7.38
C LEU A 73 -0.74 -16.58 -6.52
N TYR A 74 -0.83 -17.74 -7.16
CA TYR A 74 -0.62 -19.03 -6.54
C TYR A 74 0.69 -19.63 -7.05
N ARG A 75 1.63 -19.90 -6.15
CA ARG A 75 2.91 -20.53 -6.49
C ARG A 75 3.21 -21.61 -5.47
N ASN A 76 3.38 -22.85 -5.93
CA ASN A 76 3.69 -24.01 -5.08
C ASN A 76 2.72 -24.18 -3.89
N GLY A 77 1.43 -23.95 -4.11
CA GLY A 77 0.40 -24.02 -3.06
C GLY A 77 0.31 -22.79 -2.15
N ASN A 78 1.26 -21.86 -2.22
CA ASN A 78 1.21 -20.61 -1.48
C ASN A 78 0.40 -19.56 -2.25
N ARG A 79 -0.50 -18.91 -1.52
CA ARG A 79 -1.32 -17.79 -2.00
C ARG A 79 -0.68 -16.47 -1.57
N THR A 80 -0.31 -15.63 -2.52
CA THR A 80 0.27 -14.31 -2.23
C THR A 80 -0.55 -13.22 -2.93
N LEU A 81 -0.90 -12.17 -2.18
CA LEU A 81 -1.64 -11.02 -2.69
C LEU A 81 -0.65 -9.91 -3.08
N TYR A 82 -0.69 -9.53 -4.35
CA TYR A 82 0.09 -8.44 -4.89
C TYR A 82 -0.81 -7.25 -5.23
N TRP A 83 -0.25 -6.05 -5.11
CA TRP A 83 -0.89 -4.78 -5.40
C TRP A 83 -0.09 -4.05 -6.48
N ARG A 84 -0.78 -3.32 -7.35
CA ARG A 84 -0.18 -2.52 -8.41
C ARG A 84 -1.05 -1.32 -8.79
N GLY A 85 -0.45 -0.21 -9.23
CA GLY A 85 -1.16 0.91 -9.85
C GLY A 85 -2.08 0.48 -10.99
N ILE A 86 -3.25 1.12 -11.11
CA ILE A 86 -4.29 0.74 -12.07
C ILE A 86 -3.85 0.91 -13.54
N ASP A 87 -2.96 1.87 -13.80
CA ASP A 87 -2.47 2.20 -15.14
C ASP A 87 -1.44 1.21 -15.67
N TYR A 88 -0.97 0.27 -14.84
CA TYR A 88 0.10 -0.64 -15.20
C TYR A 88 -0.44 -2.04 -15.46
N ASP A 89 -0.21 -2.53 -16.68
CA ASP A 89 -0.62 -3.86 -17.07
C ASP A 89 0.19 -4.92 -16.31
N TRP A 90 -0.48 -5.99 -15.86
CA TRP A 90 0.13 -7.13 -15.16
C TRP A 90 1.03 -7.99 -16.06
N GLY A 91 1.26 -7.54 -17.29
CA GLY A 91 1.85 -8.33 -18.35
C GLY A 91 0.83 -9.34 -18.88
N ARG A 92 0.65 -9.36 -20.20
CA ARG A 92 0.27 -10.62 -20.85
C ARG A 92 1.52 -11.50 -20.83
N ASN A 93 1.38 -12.71 -20.27
CA ASN A 93 2.40 -13.75 -20.28
C ASN A 93 3.12 -13.86 -21.62
#